data_AF-A0A356DB27-F1
#
_entry.id   AF-A0A356DB27-F1
#
_cell.length_a   1.000
_cell.length_b   1.000
_cell.length_c   1.000
_cell.angle_alpha   90.00
_cell.angle_beta   90.00
_cell.angle_gamma   90.00
#
_symmetry.space_group_name_H-M   'P 1'
#
loop_
_entity.id
_entity.type
_entity.pdbx_description
1 polymer ?
#
loop_
_entity_poly.entity_id
_entity_poly.type
_entity_poly.pdbx_seq_one_letter_code
_entity_poly.pdbx_strand_id
1 'polypeptide(L)'
;MNNKQQYLDIAAGKGEKEASMMVAIPGSELTSSLLEKRLEQQTYFTEGEVDYIPEDGGFFFSCKKDEQELRFYISLVDSDPEYSINPYFATDPISPELYAEASSAPQAVIIECMFQEQPLVSYLQQLKIIQILVPDLLLGLDLSAAGKVFTREWLNFQLVDDLMPSVDSLYVVHAIYDQDENQEQTEEERAPTMYWFHTHGLARCGLSEAEIIIPHPIASYYGIPELFWSFVNNSITQSKIVFNEPIFIGQTQTGHEYLVAVPFEDGLLHVGQSTLVDDLKPLEEMNFEFGDTNSARFMGDWHDRDESHQHPSVMLFRVTQENPTLESFFQGFEDQNAMMFMRTDEETADMSRKAKLRWEYFTHMLDNYGPKPVVQKKGFFAKFMGKSEEQADSDWRFLVKCGIGYHDEEEDYDGHEHMWFEPISWNGEQFEGRLINHPFYVQHMQEGEVYPLTRDDITDWTIYFQDGSYTPDTIYKLLSGAQVH
;
A
#
# COMPACT_ATOMS: atom_id res chain seq x y z
N MET A 1 -3.25 0.21 -28.75
CA MET A 1 -1.94 -0.39 -29.11
C MET A 1 -2.09 -1.91 -29.11
N ASN A 2 -1.18 -2.70 -29.69
CA ASN A 2 -1.16 -4.15 -29.46
C ASN A 2 -0.52 -4.41 -28.09
N ASN A 3 -1.11 -5.26 -27.23
CA ASN A 3 -0.60 -5.62 -25.89
C ASN A 3 0.90 -5.96 -25.92
N LYS A 4 1.37 -6.67 -26.96
CA LYS A 4 2.79 -6.94 -27.18
C LYS A 4 3.67 -5.68 -27.08
N GLN A 5 3.28 -4.61 -27.76
CA GLN A 5 4.07 -3.38 -27.79
C GLN A 5 4.07 -2.72 -26.42
N GLN A 6 2.94 -2.76 -25.70
CA GLN A 6 2.84 -2.19 -24.36
C GLN A 6 3.75 -2.93 -23.37
N TYR A 7 3.76 -4.28 -23.38
CA TYR A 7 4.69 -5.04 -22.55
C TYR A 7 6.17 -4.73 -22.88
N LEU A 8 6.52 -4.63 -24.17
CA LEU A 8 7.88 -4.26 -24.60
C LEU A 8 8.27 -2.85 -24.14
N ASP A 9 7.34 -1.89 -24.23
CA ASP A 9 7.56 -0.52 -23.79
C ASP A 9 7.71 -0.45 -22.27
N ILE A 10 6.88 -1.18 -21.50
CA ILE A 10 6.98 -1.31 -20.05
C ILE A 10 8.33 -1.93 -19.65
N ALA A 11 8.74 -3.02 -20.29
CA ALA A 11 10.04 -3.67 -20.02
C ALA A 11 11.23 -2.74 -20.29
N ALA A 12 11.08 -1.82 -21.26
CA ALA A 12 12.07 -0.80 -21.60
C ALA A 12 11.98 0.48 -20.75
N GLY A 13 11.08 0.53 -19.77
CA GLY A 13 10.82 1.70 -18.92
C GLY A 13 10.16 2.89 -19.63
N LYS A 14 9.36 2.59 -20.66
CA LYS A 14 8.65 3.55 -21.52
C LYS A 14 7.16 3.25 -21.63
N GLY A 15 6.62 2.54 -20.64
CA GLY A 15 5.19 2.22 -20.59
C GLY A 15 4.35 3.48 -20.74
N GLU A 16 3.30 3.37 -21.56
CA GLU A 16 2.33 4.44 -21.73
C GLU A 16 1.60 4.67 -20.40
N LYS A 17 1.44 5.94 -20.02
CA LYS A 17 0.75 6.32 -18.78
C LYS A 17 -0.67 6.71 -19.11
N GLU A 18 -1.58 6.28 -18.25
CA GLU A 18 -2.95 6.82 -18.23
C GLU A 18 -3.04 8.04 -17.31
N ALA A 19 -4.06 8.87 -17.51
CA ALA A 19 -4.29 10.01 -16.64
C ALA A 19 -4.70 9.54 -15.25
N SER A 20 -4.08 10.10 -14.20
CA SER A 20 -4.54 9.91 -12.83
C SER A 20 -5.76 10.81 -12.60
N MET A 21 -6.91 10.23 -12.29
CA MET A 21 -8.18 10.93 -12.14
C MET A 21 -8.72 10.78 -10.72
N MET A 22 -8.97 11.92 -10.07
CA MET A 22 -9.56 11.99 -8.74
C MET A 22 -10.78 12.90 -8.72
N VAL A 23 -11.74 12.58 -7.86
CA VAL A 23 -12.93 13.39 -7.60
C VAL A 23 -12.87 13.88 -6.16
N ALA A 24 -13.09 15.17 -5.95
CA ALA A 24 -13.17 15.79 -4.63
C ALA A 24 -14.59 16.30 -4.39
N ILE A 25 -15.26 15.73 -3.39
CA ILE A 25 -16.64 16.09 -3.01
C ILE A 25 -16.59 17.15 -1.91
N PRO A 26 -17.06 18.39 -2.17
CA PRO A 26 -17.00 19.49 -1.22
C PRO A 26 -18.16 19.47 -0.22
N GLY A 27 -17.91 20.01 0.99
CA GLY A 27 -18.96 20.26 1.99
C GLY A 27 -19.80 21.51 1.71
N SER A 28 -19.29 22.43 0.88
CA SER A 28 -19.95 23.68 0.51
C SER A 28 -20.06 23.81 -1.00
N GLU A 29 -21.06 24.57 -1.47
CA GLU A 29 -21.20 24.91 -2.89
C GLU A 29 -19.96 25.66 -3.41
N LEU A 30 -19.51 25.27 -4.60
CA LEU A 30 -18.33 25.83 -5.26
C LEU A 30 -18.71 26.57 -6.54
N THR A 31 -17.81 27.44 -6.98
CA THR A 31 -17.89 28.12 -8.28
C THR A 31 -16.51 28.12 -8.93
N SER A 32 -16.44 28.14 -10.26
CA SER A 32 -15.15 28.20 -10.98
C SER A 32 -14.30 29.38 -10.54
N SER A 33 -14.92 30.55 -10.32
CA SER A 33 -14.22 31.75 -9.82
C SER A 33 -13.64 31.55 -8.40
N LEU A 34 -14.28 30.76 -7.54
CA LEU A 34 -13.73 30.43 -6.23
C LEU A 34 -12.53 29.48 -6.34
N LEU A 35 -12.58 28.50 -7.25
CA LEU A 35 -11.46 27.60 -7.51
C LEU A 35 -10.24 28.37 -8.02
N GLU A 36 -10.43 29.24 -9.02
CA GLU A 36 -9.37 30.11 -9.55
C GLU A 36 -8.78 31.00 -8.46
N LYS A 37 -9.62 31.65 -7.66
CA LYS A 37 -9.17 32.48 -6.54
C LYS A 37 -8.32 31.69 -5.54
N ARG A 38 -8.66 30.42 -5.27
CA ARG A 38 -7.85 29.55 -4.41
C ARG A 38 -6.48 29.26 -5.03
N LEU A 39 -6.42 29.02 -6.34
CA LEU A 39 -5.16 28.84 -7.09
C LEU A 39 -4.29 30.10 -7.15
N GLU A 40 -4.90 31.29 -7.18
CA GLU A 40 -4.17 32.57 -7.12
C GLU A 40 -3.63 32.87 -5.70
N GLN A 41 -4.34 32.44 -4.66
CA GLN A 41 -4.03 32.77 -3.26
C GLN A 41 -3.08 31.78 -2.58
N GLN A 42 -3.02 30.55 -3.06
CA GLN A 42 -2.08 29.55 -2.55
C GLN A 42 -0.62 29.96 -2.84
N THR A 43 0.32 29.47 -2.03
CA THR A 43 1.76 29.77 -2.15
C THR A 43 2.62 28.53 -2.34
N TYR A 44 2.00 27.37 -2.50
CA TYR A 44 2.67 26.09 -2.59
C TYR A 44 3.18 25.82 -4.01
N PHE A 45 2.35 26.07 -5.03
CA PHE A 45 2.71 26.06 -6.44
C PHE A 45 3.10 27.47 -6.91
N THR A 46 4.17 27.54 -7.68
CA THR A 46 4.68 28.78 -8.29
C THR A 46 4.38 28.83 -9.78
N GLU A 47 4.49 30.00 -10.41
CA GLU A 47 4.30 30.17 -11.86
C GLU A 47 2.96 29.60 -12.37
N GLY A 48 1.89 29.78 -11.60
CA GLY A 48 0.56 29.29 -11.95
C GLY A 48 -0.08 30.04 -13.12
N GLU A 49 -0.54 29.30 -14.12
CA GLU A 49 -1.28 29.79 -15.30
C GLU A 49 -2.54 28.94 -15.53
N VAL A 50 -3.65 29.58 -15.91
CA VAL A 50 -4.94 28.94 -16.17
C VAL A 50 -5.30 29.05 -17.64
N ASP A 51 -5.52 27.89 -18.28
CA ASP A 51 -5.93 27.77 -19.68
C ASP A 51 -7.33 27.16 -19.78
N TYR A 52 -8.33 27.95 -20.19
CA TYR A 52 -9.72 27.45 -20.30
C TYR A 52 -9.93 26.54 -21.50
N ILE A 53 -10.77 25.51 -21.30
CA ILE A 53 -11.28 24.66 -22.38
C ILE A 53 -12.70 25.15 -22.74
N PRO A 54 -12.92 25.73 -23.93
CA PRO A 54 -14.20 26.37 -24.28
C PRO A 54 -15.40 25.43 -24.31
N GLU A 55 -15.19 24.12 -24.50
CA GLU A 55 -16.26 23.14 -24.77
C GLU A 55 -16.68 22.31 -23.54
N ASP A 56 -15.78 22.10 -22.56
CA ASP A 56 -15.99 21.12 -21.47
C ASP A 56 -16.24 21.75 -20.08
N GLY A 57 -16.23 23.09 -19.98
CA GLY A 57 -16.48 23.80 -18.71
C GLY A 57 -15.36 23.71 -17.67
N GLY A 58 -14.29 22.96 -17.96
CA GLY A 58 -13.06 22.87 -17.17
C GLY A 58 -11.93 23.77 -17.68
N PHE A 59 -10.80 23.71 -16.98
CA PHE A 59 -9.58 24.45 -17.32
C PHE A 59 -8.33 23.63 -16.96
N PHE A 60 -7.22 23.91 -17.63
CA PHE A 60 -5.91 23.44 -17.19
C PHE A 60 -5.28 24.46 -16.25
N PHE A 61 -4.66 23.98 -15.18
CA PHE A 61 -3.75 24.74 -14.33
C PHE A 61 -2.33 24.21 -14.54
N SER A 62 -1.49 25.02 -15.17
CA SER A 62 -0.06 24.76 -15.35
C SER A 62 0.70 25.49 -14.26
N CYS A 63 1.64 24.83 -13.58
CA CYS A 63 2.39 25.44 -12.48
C CYS A 63 3.74 24.75 -12.26
N LYS A 64 4.50 25.21 -11.28
CA LYS A 64 5.74 24.58 -10.83
C LYS A 64 5.72 24.26 -9.34
N LYS A 65 6.35 23.13 -8.99
CA LYS A 65 6.83 22.84 -7.64
C LYS A 65 8.32 22.52 -7.73
N ASP A 66 9.14 23.38 -7.13
CA ASP A 66 10.60 23.32 -7.25
C ASP A 66 11.04 23.36 -8.73
N GLU A 67 11.66 22.30 -9.26
CA GLU A 67 12.04 22.19 -10.68
C GLU A 67 11.00 21.46 -11.54
N GLN A 68 9.93 20.92 -10.95
CA GLN A 68 8.92 20.14 -11.67
C GLN A 68 7.85 21.05 -12.28
N GLU A 69 7.63 20.92 -13.58
CA GLU A 69 6.51 21.54 -14.29
C GLU A 69 5.30 20.63 -14.22
N LEU A 70 4.21 21.08 -13.60
CA LEU A 70 3.01 20.29 -13.34
C LEU A 70 1.85 20.84 -14.15
N ARG A 71 0.94 19.96 -14.58
CA ARG A 71 -0.27 20.34 -15.29
C ARG A 71 -1.44 19.51 -14.81
N PHE A 72 -2.48 20.20 -14.34
CA PHE A 72 -3.71 19.60 -13.85
C PHE A 72 -4.87 20.03 -14.73
N TYR A 73 -5.72 19.11 -15.14
CA TYR A 73 -7.06 19.45 -15.61
C TYR A 73 -8.00 19.51 -14.42
N ILE A 74 -8.80 20.56 -14.35
CA ILE A 74 -9.74 20.82 -13.25
C ILE A 74 -11.11 21.12 -13.85
N SER A 75 -12.14 20.42 -13.38
CA SER A 75 -13.51 20.68 -13.77
C SER A 75 -14.45 20.64 -12.57
N LEU A 76 -15.34 21.63 -12.48
CA LEU A 76 -16.43 21.63 -11.51
C LEU A 76 -17.67 21.04 -12.20
N VAL A 77 -18.16 19.92 -11.70
CA VAL A 77 -19.29 19.20 -12.28
C VAL A 77 -20.46 19.15 -11.29
N ASP A 78 -21.67 19.13 -11.83
CA ASP A 78 -22.86 18.81 -11.05
C ASP A 78 -22.86 17.31 -10.73
N SER A 79 -23.33 16.94 -9.54
CA SER A 79 -23.39 15.54 -9.14
C SER A 79 -24.45 14.78 -9.93
N ASP A 80 -24.08 13.58 -10.38
CA ASP A 80 -24.99 12.68 -11.07
C ASP A 80 -25.83 11.90 -10.05
N PRO A 81 -27.17 12.04 -10.03
CA PRO A 81 -28.03 11.31 -9.11
C PRO A 81 -28.02 9.79 -9.32
N GLU A 82 -27.52 9.29 -10.45
CA GLU A 82 -27.34 7.85 -10.71
C GLU A 82 -25.98 7.33 -10.21
N TYR A 83 -25.01 8.22 -9.93
CA TYR A 83 -23.71 7.83 -9.43
C TYR A 83 -23.78 7.44 -7.94
N SER A 84 -23.36 6.21 -7.64
CA SER A 84 -23.25 5.71 -6.27
C SER A 84 -21.79 5.65 -5.86
N ILE A 85 -21.48 6.26 -4.71
CA ILE A 85 -20.17 6.09 -4.07
C ILE A 85 -20.11 4.66 -3.53
N ASN A 86 -19.11 3.89 -3.95
CA ASN A 86 -18.90 2.52 -3.47
C ASN A 86 -17.61 2.47 -2.61
N PRO A 87 -17.71 2.60 -1.27
CA PRO A 87 -16.55 2.66 -0.40
C PRO A 87 -15.94 1.28 -0.11
N TYR A 88 -15.87 0.39 -1.10
CA TYR A 88 -15.25 -0.95 -0.95
C TYR A 88 -13.80 -0.84 -0.52
N PHE A 89 -13.10 0.19 -1.01
CA PHE A 89 -11.76 0.55 -0.61
C PHE A 89 -11.79 1.95 0.00
N ALA A 90 -11.38 2.08 1.26
CA ALA A 90 -11.34 3.37 1.93
C ALA A 90 -10.12 3.48 2.85
N THR A 91 -9.54 4.69 2.96
CA THR A 91 -8.45 4.97 3.90
C THR A 91 -8.90 4.89 5.35
N ASP A 92 -10.18 5.20 5.59
CA ASP A 92 -10.82 5.23 6.91
C ASP A 92 -12.22 4.62 6.84
N PRO A 93 -12.76 4.12 7.97
CA PRO A 93 -14.18 3.82 8.07
C PRO A 93 -15.02 5.07 7.77
N ILE A 94 -16.00 4.92 6.89
CA ILE A 94 -16.92 6.01 6.52
C ILE A 94 -18.20 5.89 7.34
N SER A 95 -18.52 6.91 8.13
CA SER A 95 -19.77 6.94 8.88
C SER A 95 -20.99 7.04 7.95
N PRO A 96 -22.15 6.48 8.32
CA PRO A 96 -23.38 6.63 7.54
C PRO A 96 -23.76 8.10 7.30
N GLU A 97 -23.50 8.98 8.27
CA GLU A 97 -23.76 10.41 8.17
C GLU A 97 -22.88 11.08 7.12
N LEU A 98 -21.56 10.83 7.17
CA LEU A 98 -20.61 11.37 6.19
C LEU A 98 -20.91 10.83 4.79
N TYR A 99 -21.23 9.54 4.67
CA TYR A 99 -21.64 8.94 3.41
C TYR A 99 -22.88 9.64 2.84
N ALA A 100 -23.94 9.79 3.65
CA ALA A 100 -25.18 10.43 3.21
C ALA A 100 -24.97 11.91 2.82
N GLU A 101 -24.12 12.63 3.55
CA GLU A 101 -23.75 14.01 3.25
C GLU A 101 -23.01 14.09 1.91
N ALA A 102 -21.98 13.26 1.71
CA ALA A 102 -21.21 13.22 0.47
C ALA A 102 -22.06 12.80 -0.74
N SER A 103 -22.92 11.79 -0.60
CA SER A 103 -23.84 11.35 -1.66
C SER A 103 -24.91 12.39 -2.01
N SER A 104 -25.19 13.33 -1.12
CA SER A 104 -26.16 14.41 -1.35
C SER A 104 -25.51 15.72 -1.81
N ALA A 105 -24.18 15.78 -1.90
CA ALA A 105 -23.48 16.98 -2.32
C ALA A 105 -23.90 17.31 -3.77
N PRO A 106 -24.20 18.58 -4.09
CA PRO A 106 -24.74 18.93 -5.40
C PRO A 106 -23.67 18.96 -6.50
N GLN A 107 -22.39 18.96 -6.13
CA GLN A 107 -21.27 19.23 -7.02
C GLN A 107 -20.06 18.39 -6.63
N ALA A 108 -19.13 18.21 -7.56
CA ALA A 108 -17.82 17.65 -7.31
C ALA A 108 -16.75 18.35 -8.17
N VAL A 109 -15.50 18.29 -7.73
CA VAL A 109 -14.36 18.75 -8.53
C VAL A 109 -13.63 17.54 -9.07
N ILE A 110 -13.49 17.44 -10.39
CA ILE A 110 -12.63 16.48 -11.06
C ILE A 110 -11.24 17.09 -11.20
N ILE A 111 -10.21 16.33 -10.80
CA ILE A 111 -8.81 16.69 -10.93
C ILE A 111 -8.10 15.56 -11.66
N GLU A 112 -7.53 15.86 -12.82
CA GLU A 112 -6.75 14.92 -13.62
C GLU A 112 -5.32 15.42 -13.85
N CYS A 113 -4.34 14.51 -13.84
CA CYS A 113 -2.98 14.83 -14.27
C CYS A 113 -2.24 13.59 -14.80
N MET A 114 -1.26 13.83 -15.68
CA MET A 114 -0.30 12.80 -16.08
C MET A 114 0.80 12.68 -15.03
N PHE A 115 1.05 11.48 -14.53
CA PHE A 115 2.19 11.27 -13.63
C PHE A 115 3.52 11.39 -14.37
N GLN A 116 4.48 11.99 -13.69
CA GLN A 116 5.85 12.14 -14.16
C GLN A 116 6.67 10.91 -13.79
N GLU A 117 7.99 10.98 -13.96
CA GLU A 117 8.92 9.86 -13.70
C GLU A 117 8.84 9.35 -12.26
N GLN A 118 8.43 10.19 -11.30
CA GLN A 118 8.22 9.80 -9.91
C GLN A 118 6.71 9.79 -9.59
N PRO A 119 6.04 8.62 -9.61
CA PRO A 119 4.60 8.51 -9.39
C PRO A 119 4.14 9.02 -8.02
N LEU A 120 4.88 8.71 -6.95
CA LEU A 120 4.54 9.15 -5.59
C LEU A 120 4.59 10.66 -5.43
N VAL A 121 5.57 11.32 -6.06
CA VAL A 121 5.63 12.78 -6.08
C VAL A 121 4.44 13.35 -6.83
N SER A 122 4.12 12.79 -8.01
CA SER A 122 2.97 13.23 -8.81
C SER A 122 1.64 13.08 -8.03
N TYR A 123 1.46 11.95 -7.35
CA TYR A 123 0.32 11.67 -6.48
C TYR A 123 0.24 12.67 -5.32
N LEU A 124 1.36 12.95 -4.65
CA LEU A 124 1.43 13.96 -3.59
C LEU A 124 0.99 15.35 -4.11
N GLN A 125 1.44 15.75 -5.30
CA GLN A 125 1.02 17.05 -5.87
C GLN A 125 -0.47 17.06 -6.22
N GLN A 126 -1.03 15.94 -6.70
CA GLN A 126 -2.47 15.81 -6.94
C GLN A 126 -3.28 15.91 -5.64
N LEU A 127 -2.83 15.28 -4.56
CA LEU A 127 -3.45 15.45 -3.24
C LEU A 127 -3.37 16.90 -2.73
N LYS A 128 -2.22 17.57 -2.91
CA LYS A 128 -2.03 18.98 -2.54
C LYS A 128 -2.99 19.90 -3.27
N ILE A 129 -3.18 19.70 -4.58
CA ILE A 129 -4.11 20.56 -5.33
C ILE A 129 -5.56 20.32 -4.89
N ILE A 130 -5.94 19.09 -4.52
CA ILE A 130 -7.26 18.80 -3.95
C ILE A 130 -7.45 19.53 -2.63
N GLN A 131 -6.48 19.50 -1.72
CA GLN A 131 -6.55 20.22 -0.44
C GLN A 131 -6.71 21.74 -0.63
N ILE A 132 -6.03 22.31 -1.64
CA ILE A 132 -6.13 23.74 -1.97
C ILE A 132 -7.51 24.08 -2.55
N LEU A 133 -7.98 23.27 -3.50
CA LEU A 133 -9.22 23.52 -4.23
C LEU A 133 -10.46 23.22 -3.39
N VAL A 134 -10.41 22.24 -2.50
CA VAL A 134 -11.54 21.75 -1.70
C VAL A 134 -11.11 21.54 -0.23
N PRO A 135 -10.83 22.61 0.52
CA PRO A 135 -10.34 22.51 1.91
C PRO A 135 -11.38 21.94 2.88
N ASP A 136 -12.67 22.04 2.54
CA ASP A 136 -13.81 21.49 3.27
C ASP A 136 -14.30 20.15 2.67
N LEU A 137 -13.37 19.36 2.14
CA LEU A 137 -13.61 18.02 1.59
C LEU A 137 -14.49 17.17 2.52
N LEU A 138 -15.52 16.54 1.95
CA LEU A 138 -16.27 15.47 2.59
C LEU A 138 -15.56 14.13 2.32
N LEU A 139 -15.43 13.77 1.04
CA LEU A 139 -14.73 12.58 0.56
C LEU A 139 -13.98 12.88 -0.73
N GLY A 140 -12.82 12.28 -0.89
CA GLY A 140 -12.15 12.15 -2.18
C GLY A 140 -12.28 10.73 -2.72
N LEU A 141 -12.35 10.58 -4.04
CA LEU A 141 -12.43 9.31 -4.76
C LEU A 141 -11.28 9.24 -5.76
N ASP A 142 -10.44 8.22 -5.66
CA ASP A 142 -9.38 7.94 -6.63
C ASP A 142 -9.92 6.98 -7.70
N LEU A 143 -10.44 7.54 -8.81
CA LEU A 143 -11.08 6.75 -9.86
C LEU A 143 -10.08 5.84 -10.59
N SER A 144 -8.81 6.28 -10.69
CA SER A 144 -7.75 5.44 -11.24
C SER A 144 -7.45 4.21 -10.38
N ALA A 145 -7.74 4.25 -9.07
CA ALA A 145 -7.59 3.12 -8.15
C ALA A 145 -8.96 2.56 -7.73
N ALA A 146 -9.81 2.23 -8.71
CA ALA A 146 -11.14 1.64 -8.54
C ALA A 146 -12.07 2.41 -7.57
N GLY A 147 -11.98 3.74 -7.57
CA GLY A 147 -12.82 4.59 -6.72
C GLY A 147 -12.43 4.57 -5.24
N LYS A 148 -11.17 4.24 -4.91
CA LYS A 148 -10.66 4.25 -3.53
C LYS A 148 -11.00 5.56 -2.85
N VAL A 149 -11.71 5.46 -1.74
CA VAL A 149 -12.20 6.60 -0.97
C VAL A 149 -11.15 7.08 0.01
N PHE A 150 -10.95 8.39 0.12
CA PHE A 150 -10.13 8.99 1.17
C PHE A 150 -10.85 10.12 1.89
N THR A 151 -10.59 10.25 3.18
CA THR A 151 -11.20 11.28 4.03
C THR A 151 -10.37 12.55 4.04
N ARG A 152 -10.98 13.65 4.48
CA ARG A 152 -10.26 14.91 4.73
C ARG A 152 -9.21 14.75 5.84
N GLU A 153 -9.51 13.98 6.87
CA GLU A 153 -8.61 13.72 7.99
C GLU A 153 -7.35 12.98 7.51
N TRP A 154 -7.51 11.94 6.69
CA TRP A 154 -6.38 11.27 6.03
C TRP A 154 -5.63 12.22 5.13
N LEU A 155 -6.32 12.93 4.23
CA LEU A 155 -5.69 13.87 3.28
C LEU A 155 -4.84 14.89 4.02
N ASN A 156 -5.41 15.56 5.03
CA ASN A 156 -4.68 16.56 5.79
C ASN A 156 -3.48 15.95 6.50
N PHE A 157 -3.63 14.77 7.12
CA PHE A 157 -2.52 14.14 7.83
C PHE A 157 -1.38 13.72 6.91
N GLN A 158 -1.67 13.16 5.73
CA GLN A 158 -0.64 12.83 4.74
C GLN A 158 0.10 14.07 4.24
N LEU A 159 -0.55 15.23 4.26
CA LEU A 159 -0.01 16.48 3.73
C LEU A 159 0.59 17.41 4.80
N VAL A 160 0.51 17.08 6.09
CA VAL A 160 1.07 17.90 7.19
C VAL A 160 2.60 17.98 7.09
N ASP A 161 3.23 16.84 6.83
CA ASP A 161 4.67 16.73 6.67
C ASP A 161 5.02 16.67 5.18
N ASP A 162 6.21 17.13 4.80
CA ASP A 162 6.74 16.97 3.44
C ASP A 162 7.24 15.53 3.22
N LEU A 163 6.34 14.56 3.38
CA LEU A 163 6.58 13.11 3.35
C LEU A 163 5.92 12.48 2.12
N MET A 164 6.51 11.39 1.62
CA MET A 164 5.89 10.66 0.53
C MET A 164 4.75 9.76 1.05
N PRO A 165 3.63 9.69 0.31
CA PRO A 165 2.63 8.66 0.54
C PRO A 165 3.27 7.27 0.36
N SER A 166 2.70 6.27 1.01
CA SER A 166 3.10 4.88 0.81
C SER A 166 2.73 4.38 -0.60
N VAL A 167 3.47 3.41 -1.12
CA VAL A 167 3.27 2.91 -2.50
C VAL A 167 1.89 2.31 -2.75
N ASP A 168 1.29 1.68 -1.74
CA ASP A 168 -0.09 1.17 -1.76
C ASP A 168 -1.15 2.28 -1.78
N SER A 169 -0.76 3.55 -1.67
CA SER A 169 -1.66 4.67 -1.98
C SER A 169 -1.96 4.75 -3.47
N LEU A 170 -1.08 4.25 -4.34
CA LEU A 170 -1.20 4.35 -5.79
C LEU A 170 -2.13 3.31 -6.41
N TYR A 171 -2.53 2.27 -5.69
CA TYR A 171 -3.38 1.22 -6.24
C TYR A 171 -4.28 0.60 -5.16
N VAL A 172 -5.20 -0.26 -5.60
CA VAL A 172 -5.94 -1.18 -4.74
C VAL A 172 -5.72 -2.61 -5.22
N VAL A 173 -5.76 -3.58 -4.32
CA VAL A 173 -5.85 -5.01 -4.67
C VAL A 173 -7.30 -5.43 -4.45
N HIS A 174 -7.96 -5.81 -5.53
CA HIS A 174 -9.30 -6.39 -5.48
C HIS A 174 -9.19 -7.91 -5.42
N ALA A 175 -10.01 -8.54 -4.59
CA ALA A 175 -10.06 -9.99 -4.42
C ALA A 175 -11.44 -10.50 -4.83
N ILE A 176 -11.47 -11.37 -5.84
CA ILE A 176 -12.64 -12.10 -6.30
C ILE A 176 -12.44 -13.56 -5.95
N TYR A 177 -13.51 -14.24 -5.54
CA TYR A 177 -13.48 -15.65 -5.18
C TYR A 177 -14.80 -16.30 -5.56
N ASP A 178 -14.78 -17.62 -5.76
CA ASP A 178 -15.94 -18.37 -6.19
C ASP A 178 -16.88 -18.59 -5.01
N GLN A 179 -18.16 -18.74 -5.35
CA GLN A 179 -19.13 -19.31 -4.45
C GLN A 179 -19.46 -20.68 -5.01
N ASP A 180 -19.11 -21.77 -4.31
CA ASP A 180 -19.39 -23.12 -4.78
C ASP A 180 -20.91 -23.34 -4.88
N GLU A 181 -21.47 -23.26 -6.08
CA GLU A 181 -22.91 -23.40 -6.32
C GLU A 181 -23.42 -24.84 -6.08
N ASN A 182 -22.52 -25.84 -5.98
CA ASN A 182 -22.88 -27.26 -5.92
C ASN A 182 -23.02 -27.83 -4.49
N GLN A 183 -22.83 -27.03 -3.44
CA GLN A 183 -23.02 -27.48 -2.06
C GLN A 183 -24.41 -27.08 -1.53
N GLU A 184 -25.16 -28.05 -1.00
CA GLU A 184 -26.41 -27.87 -0.21
C GLU A 184 -26.15 -27.18 1.15
N GLN A 185 -25.14 -26.30 1.22
CA GLN A 185 -24.78 -25.49 2.38
C GLN A 185 -25.32 -24.07 2.20
N THR A 186 -25.60 -23.40 3.32
CA THR A 186 -25.98 -21.98 3.32
C THR A 186 -24.80 -21.13 2.82
N GLU A 187 -25.07 -19.96 2.22
CA GLU A 187 -24.02 -19.04 1.70
C GLU A 187 -22.95 -18.72 2.76
N GLU A 188 -23.32 -18.67 4.05
CA GLU A 188 -22.42 -18.41 5.19
C GLU A 188 -21.44 -19.56 5.50
N GLU A 189 -21.66 -20.78 4.99
CA GLU A 189 -20.85 -21.97 5.30
C GLU A 189 -19.92 -22.39 4.16
N ARG A 190 -20.04 -21.79 2.97
CA ARG A 190 -19.24 -22.14 1.79
C ARG A 190 -17.88 -21.46 1.83
N ALA A 191 -16.82 -22.24 1.98
CA ALA A 191 -15.45 -21.75 1.81
C ALA A 191 -15.11 -21.62 0.31
N PRO A 192 -14.43 -20.54 -0.12
CA PRO A 192 -14.01 -20.42 -1.51
C PRO A 192 -12.97 -21.47 -1.89
N THR A 193 -13.00 -21.90 -3.15
CA THR A 193 -12.08 -22.91 -3.70
C THR A 193 -11.05 -22.32 -4.65
N MET A 194 -11.29 -21.11 -5.14
CA MET A 194 -10.43 -20.39 -6.05
C MET A 194 -10.46 -18.89 -5.73
N TYR A 195 -9.33 -18.24 -5.99
CA TYR A 195 -9.17 -16.81 -5.75
C TYR A 195 -8.47 -16.14 -6.92
N TRP A 196 -8.96 -14.96 -7.27
CA TRP A 196 -8.36 -14.06 -8.23
C TRP A 196 -8.13 -12.71 -7.56
N PHE A 197 -6.86 -12.30 -7.47
CA PHE A 197 -6.47 -11.00 -6.99
C PHE A 197 -5.96 -10.19 -8.17
N HIS A 198 -6.38 -8.93 -8.28
CA HIS A 198 -5.88 -8.04 -9.31
C HIS A 198 -5.79 -6.60 -8.80
N THR A 199 -4.86 -5.83 -9.37
CA THR A 199 -4.69 -4.42 -9.03
C THR A 199 -5.54 -3.51 -9.89
N HIS A 200 -5.81 -2.30 -9.37
CA HIS A 200 -6.19 -1.13 -10.17
C HIS A 200 -5.36 0.07 -9.75
N GLY A 201 -4.80 0.80 -10.72
CA GLY A 201 -4.12 2.08 -10.51
C GLY A 201 -2.65 2.08 -10.89
N LEU A 202 -2.12 0.98 -11.43
CA LEU A 202 -0.74 0.91 -11.91
C LEU A 202 -0.57 1.53 -13.30
N ALA A 203 -1.63 1.58 -14.12
CA ALA A 203 -1.60 2.17 -15.47
C ALA A 203 -1.17 3.65 -15.47
N ARG A 204 -1.60 4.45 -14.49
CA ARG A 204 -1.13 5.85 -14.33
C ARG A 204 0.36 5.97 -14.01
N CYS A 205 0.98 4.90 -13.52
CA CYS A 205 2.42 4.84 -13.27
C CYS A 205 3.22 4.41 -14.51
N GLY A 206 2.56 4.00 -15.59
CA GLY A 206 3.20 3.44 -16.80
C GLY A 206 3.57 1.97 -16.64
N LEU A 207 2.88 1.27 -15.74
CA LEU A 207 3.03 -0.16 -15.47
C LEU A 207 1.73 -0.88 -15.86
N SER A 208 1.81 -2.18 -16.13
CA SER A 208 0.61 -3.01 -16.27
C SER A 208 0.02 -3.33 -14.90
N GLU A 209 -1.29 -3.58 -14.83
CA GLU A 209 -1.90 -4.13 -13.63
C GLU A 209 -1.30 -5.52 -13.31
N ALA A 210 -1.32 -5.91 -12.04
CA ALA A 210 -0.74 -7.18 -11.57
C ALA A 210 -1.85 -8.09 -11.06
N GLU A 211 -1.70 -9.39 -11.29
CA GLU A 211 -2.72 -10.40 -10.98
C GLU A 211 -2.11 -11.66 -10.38
N ILE A 212 -2.85 -12.27 -9.47
CA ILE A 212 -2.54 -13.58 -8.89
C ILE A 212 -3.80 -14.45 -9.02
N ILE A 213 -3.64 -15.63 -9.60
CA ILE A 213 -4.69 -16.65 -9.64
C ILE A 213 -4.25 -17.83 -8.79
N ILE A 214 -5.06 -18.15 -7.79
CA ILE A 214 -4.85 -19.26 -6.87
C ILE A 214 -5.97 -20.29 -7.09
N PRO A 215 -5.70 -21.37 -7.85
CA PRO A 215 -6.70 -22.38 -8.24
C PRO A 215 -6.93 -23.44 -7.15
N HIS A 216 -6.80 -23.06 -5.88
CA HIS A 216 -7.01 -23.93 -4.73
C HIS A 216 -7.42 -23.11 -3.50
N PRO A 217 -8.03 -23.74 -2.48
CA PRO A 217 -8.31 -23.08 -1.20
C PRO A 217 -7.03 -22.52 -0.57
N ILE A 218 -7.18 -21.44 0.21
CA ILE A 218 -6.12 -20.90 1.08
C ILE A 218 -6.64 -20.79 2.51
N ALA A 219 -5.78 -21.07 3.48
CA ALA A 219 -6.12 -20.94 4.89
C ALA A 219 -6.13 -19.47 5.36
N SER A 220 -5.44 -18.58 4.63
CA SER A 220 -5.30 -17.17 4.97
C SER A 220 -4.93 -16.35 3.74
N TYR A 221 -5.33 -15.07 3.74
CA TYR A 221 -4.89 -14.06 2.78
C TYR A 221 -3.56 -13.40 3.15
N TYR A 222 -2.99 -13.78 4.30
CA TYR A 222 -1.76 -13.22 4.84
C TYR A 222 -0.60 -13.30 3.84
N GLY A 223 0.10 -12.19 3.62
CA GLY A 223 1.24 -12.09 2.71
C GLY A 223 0.87 -11.69 1.28
N ILE A 224 -0.39 -11.87 0.83
CA ILE A 224 -0.81 -11.47 -0.53
C ILE A 224 -0.60 -9.96 -0.76
N PRO A 225 -1.08 -9.06 0.12
CA PRO A 225 -0.83 -7.63 -0.04
C PRO A 225 0.67 -7.28 -0.09
N GLU A 226 1.49 -7.94 0.72
CA GLU A 226 2.93 -7.73 0.80
C GLU A 226 3.68 -8.21 -0.45
N LEU A 227 3.18 -9.26 -1.11
CA LEU A 227 3.67 -9.71 -2.42
C LEU A 227 3.43 -8.64 -3.49
N PHE A 228 2.19 -8.16 -3.63
CA PHE A 228 1.87 -7.07 -4.56
C PHE A 228 2.69 -5.84 -4.25
N TRP A 229 2.81 -5.48 -2.97
CA TRP A 229 3.61 -4.34 -2.54
C TRP A 229 5.06 -4.48 -2.99
N SER A 230 5.70 -5.62 -2.71
CA SER A 230 7.11 -5.85 -3.06
C SER A 230 7.32 -5.76 -4.57
N PHE A 231 6.42 -6.36 -5.35
CA PHE A 231 6.43 -6.30 -6.81
C PHE A 231 6.24 -4.87 -7.35
N VAL A 232 5.20 -4.17 -6.88
CA VAL A 232 4.87 -2.82 -7.34
C VAL A 232 5.97 -1.84 -6.98
N ASN A 233 6.48 -1.90 -5.73
CA ASN A 233 7.54 -1.01 -5.30
C ASN A 233 8.84 -1.22 -6.10
N ASN A 234 9.22 -2.48 -6.34
CA ASN A 234 10.36 -2.80 -7.20
C ASN A 234 10.15 -2.23 -8.61
N SER A 235 8.96 -2.41 -9.17
CA SER A 235 8.63 -1.96 -10.53
C SER A 235 8.63 -0.43 -10.67
N ILE A 236 8.11 0.28 -9.66
CA ILE A 236 8.15 1.76 -9.61
C ILE A 236 9.59 2.26 -9.47
N THR A 237 10.36 1.68 -8.55
CA THR A 237 11.76 2.07 -8.31
C THR A 237 12.61 1.88 -9.58
N GLN A 238 12.36 0.82 -10.34
CA GLN A 238 13.06 0.54 -11.60
C GLN A 238 12.41 1.21 -12.82
N SER A 239 11.24 1.83 -12.65
CA SER A 239 10.40 2.38 -13.71
C SER A 239 10.07 1.38 -14.82
N LYS A 240 10.03 0.08 -14.53
CA LYS A 240 9.78 -1.01 -15.49
C LYS A 240 9.27 -2.26 -14.77
N ILE A 241 8.70 -3.19 -15.53
CA ILE A 241 8.45 -4.57 -15.06
C ILE A 241 9.51 -5.48 -15.67
N VAL A 242 10.09 -6.35 -14.85
CA VAL A 242 10.97 -7.44 -15.30
C VAL A 242 10.09 -8.65 -15.61
N PHE A 243 9.99 -9.00 -16.89
CA PHE A 243 9.16 -10.12 -17.36
C PHE A 243 9.97 -11.42 -17.45
N ASN A 244 9.34 -12.54 -17.11
CA ASN A 244 9.85 -13.90 -17.28
C ASN A 244 11.18 -14.21 -16.59
N GLU A 245 11.63 -13.35 -15.66
CA GLU A 245 12.83 -13.57 -14.85
C GLU A 245 12.46 -13.53 -13.37
N PRO A 246 13.16 -14.29 -12.50
CA PRO A 246 12.94 -14.24 -11.06
C PRO A 246 13.29 -12.88 -10.45
N ILE A 247 12.33 -12.28 -9.75
CA ILE A 247 12.43 -11.06 -8.97
C ILE A 247 12.45 -11.44 -7.49
N PHE A 248 13.51 -11.12 -6.77
CA PHE A 248 13.60 -11.41 -5.34
C PHE A 248 12.55 -10.62 -4.55
N ILE A 249 11.78 -11.32 -3.71
CA ILE A 249 10.72 -10.71 -2.89
C ILE A 249 10.87 -10.92 -1.40
N GLY A 250 11.74 -11.84 -0.97
CA GLY A 250 11.96 -12.05 0.44
C GLY A 250 12.58 -13.39 0.77
N GLN A 251 12.61 -13.67 2.06
CA GLN A 251 13.24 -14.87 2.62
C GLN A 251 12.32 -15.51 3.64
N THR A 252 12.28 -16.84 3.63
CA THR A 252 11.65 -17.68 4.65
C THR A 252 12.73 -18.44 5.42
N GLN A 253 12.35 -19.19 6.45
CA GLN A 253 13.30 -20.06 7.16
C GLN A 253 13.93 -21.14 6.27
N THR A 254 13.29 -21.48 5.15
CA THR A 254 13.72 -22.55 4.25
C THR A 254 14.54 -22.06 3.05
N GLY A 255 14.50 -20.78 2.71
CA GLY A 255 15.24 -20.25 1.57
C GLY A 255 14.74 -18.90 1.07
N HIS A 256 15.24 -18.49 -0.09
CA HIS A 256 14.83 -17.27 -0.78
C HIS A 256 13.57 -17.50 -1.62
N GLU A 257 12.72 -16.49 -1.65
CA GLU A 257 11.46 -16.47 -2.38
C GLU A 257 11.53 -15.44 -3.51
N TYR A 258 10.98 -15.82 -4.67
CA TYR A 258 11.01 -15.00 -5.88
C TYR A 258 9.63 -14.97 -6.55
N LEU A 259 9.40 -13.89 -7.29
CA LEU A 259 8.29 -13.71 -8.22
C LEU A 259 8.75 -13.84 -9.66
N VAL A 260 7.91 -14.35 -10.53
CA VAL A 260 8.05 -14.19 -11.97
C VAL A 260 6.79 -13.53 -12.50
N ALA A 261 6.94 -12.37 -13.15
CA ALA A 261 5.85 -11.69 -13.84
C ALA A 261 5.78 -12.16 -15.30
N VAL A 262 4.64 -12.74 -15.68
CA VAL A 262 4.39 -13.26 -17.03
C VAL A 262 3.26 -12.44 -17.65
N PRO A 263 3.33 -12.03 -18.93
CA PRO A 263 2.20 -11.37 -19.59
C PRO A 263 0.93 -12.22 -19.45
N PHE A 264 -0.20 -11.58 -19.15
CA PHE A 264 -1.44 -12.28 -18.80
C PHE A 264 -1.81 -13.41 -19.79
N GLU A 265 -1.73 -13.13 -21.08
CA GLU A 265 -2.12 -14.07 -22.15
C GLU A 265 -1.32 -15.38 -22.10
N ASP A 266 -0.01 -15.29 -21.84
CA ASP A 266 0.85 -16.46 -21.70
C ASP A 266 0.74 -17.06 -20.28
N GLY A 267 0.59 -16.20 -19.26
CA GLY A 267 0.40 -16.59 -17.86
C GLY A 267 -0.78 -17.56 -17.65
N LEU A 268 -1.89 -17.37 -18.36
CA LEU A 268 -3.04 -18.29 -18.30
C LEU A 268 -2.67 -19.75 -18.62
N LEU A 269 -1.64 -20.00 -19.44
CA LEU A 269 -1.19 -21.35 -19.80
C LEU A 269 -0.46 -22.05 -18.64
N HIS A 270 -0.02 -21.30 -17.63
CA HIS A 270 0.82 -21.78 -16.53
C HIS A 270 0.04 -21.95 -15.22
N VAL A 271 -1.20 -21.45 -15.12
CA VAL A 271 -2.04 -21.62 -13.93
C VAL A 271 -2.28 -23.10 -13.64
N GLY A 272 -1.86 -23.54 -12.45
CA GLY A 272 -1.95 -24.94 -12.02
C GLY A 272 -1.09 -25.93 -12.82
N GLN A 273 -0.14 -25.45 -13.62
CA GLN A 273 0.83 -26.26 -14.35
C GLN A 273 2.21 -26.17 -13.70
N SER A 274 3.04 -27.19 -13.93
CA SER A 274 4.45 -27.19 -13.52
C SER A 274 5.32 -26.79 -14.71
N THR A 275 5.61 -25.51 -14.86
CA THR A 275 6.47 -24.98 -15.94
C THR A 275 7.79 -24.48 -15.36
N LEU A 276 8.93 -24.90 -15.93
CA LEU A 276 10.24 -24.34 -15.53
C LEU A 276 10.36 -22.90 -16.02
N VAL A 277 10.97 -22.02 -15.22
CA VAL A 277 11.22 -20.63 -15.62
C VAL A 277 12.04 -20.57 -16.92
N ASP A 278 13.03 -21.46 -17.07
CA ASP A 278 13.88 -21.54 -18.26
C ASP A 278 13.13 -21.95 -19.54
N ASP A 279 11.91 -22.48 -19.42
CA ASP A 279 11.06 -22.83 -20.56
C ASP A 279 10.20 -21.65 -21.04
N LEU A 280 10.18 -20.52 -20.31
CA LEU A 280 9.48 -19.30 -20.72
C LEU A 280 10.13 -18.68 -21.95
N LYS A 281 9.30 -18.23 -22.88
CA LYS A 281 9.76 -17.57 -24.10
C LYS A 281 10.20 -16.13 -23.80
N PRO A 282 11.17 -15.59 -24.57
CA PRO A 282 11.39 -14.15 -24.59
C PRO A 282 10.11 -13.41 -24.96
N LEU A 283 9.94 -12.21 -24.41
CA LEU A 283 8.73 -11.39 -24.60
C LEU A 283 8.44 -11.12 -26.09
N GLU A 284 9.47 -11.01 -26.93
CA GLU A 284 9.35 -10.80 -28.37
C GLU A 284 8.75 -12.01 -29.11
N GLU A 285 8.86 -13.21 -28.54
CA GLU A 285 8.45 -14.48 -29.14
C GLU A 285 7.16 -15.07 -28.54
N MET A 286 6.62 -14.41 -27.51
CA MET A 286 5.38 -14.81 -26.84
C MET A 286 4.15 -14.64 -27.73
N ASN A 287 3.13 -15.43 -27.41
CA ASN A 287 1.82 -15.32 -28.03
C ASN A 287 0.94 -14.37 -27.20
N PHE A 288 0.52 -13.27 -27.81
CA PHE A 288 -0.37 -12.27 -27.20
C PHE A 288 -1.78 -12.33 -27.79
N GLU A 289 -2.08 -13.39 -28.55
CA GLU A 289 -3.44 -13.65 -29.00
C GLU A 289 -4.26 -14.20 -27.82
N PHE A 290 -5.40 -13.56 -27.57
CA PHE A 290 -6.34 -13.98 -26.55
C PHE A 290 -6.93 -15.37 -26.86
N GLY A 291 -7.29 -16.10 -25.81
CA GLY A 291 -7.94 -17.40 -25.92
C GLY A 291 -9.20 -17.36 -26.79
N ASP A 292 -9.55 -18.47 -27.45
CA ASP A 292 -10.82 -18.60 -28.16
C ASP A 292 -11.93 -19.09 -27.22
N THR A 293 -13.18 -19.18 -27.73
CA THR A 293 -14.33 -19.68 -26.97
C THR A 293 -14.21 -21.14 -26.51
N ASN A 294 -13.16 -21.86 -26.90
CA ASN A 294 -12.88 -23.23 -26.49
C ASN A 294 -11.81 -23.29 -25.38
N SER A 295 -11.27 -22.15 -24.95
CA SER A 295 -10.34 -22.07 -23.82
C SER A 295 -11.00 -22.61 -22.55
N ALA A 296 -10.24 -23.33 -21.72
CA ALA A 296 -10.76 -23.87 -20.47
C ALA A 296 -11.22 -22.73 -19.56
N ARG A 297 -12.45 -22.82 -19.05
CA ARG A 297 -13.01 -21.79 -18.18
C ARG A 297 -12.54 -21.92 -16.73
N PHE A 298 -11.98 -20.87 -16.17
CA PHE A 298 -11.70 -20.73 -14.74
C PHE A 298 -11.75 -19.26 -14.30
N MET A 299 -11.74 -18.98 -13.01
CA MET A 299 -11.85 -17.61 -12.50
C MET A 299 -10.61 -16.77 -12.79
N GLY A 300 -10.81 -15.55 -13.26
CA GLY A 300 -9.74 -14.65 -13.68
C GLY A 300 -9.18 -15.01 -15.06
N ASP A 301 -9.86 -15.89 -15.80
CA ASP A 301 -9.45 -16.24 -17.15
C ASP A 301 -9.88 -15.17 -18.18
N TRP A 302 -9.68 -15.48 -19.46
CA TRP A 302 -10.07 -14.61 -20.56
C TRP A 302 -11.57 -14.25 -20.60
N HIS A 303 -12.47 -15.11 -20.11
CA HIS A 303 -13.91 -14.88 -20.14
C HIS A 303 -14.36 -13.83 -19.11
N ASP A 304 -13.56 -13.60 -18.07
CA ASP A 304 -13.85 -12.62 -17.02
C ASP A 304 -13.35 -11.21 -17.37
N ARG A 305 -12.71 -11.03 -18.55
CA ARG A 305 -12.32 -9.72 -19.07
C ARG A 305 -13.55 -8.95 -19.56
N ASP A 306 -13.88 -7.85 -18.88
CA ASP A 306 -14.90 -6.88 -19.30
C ASP A 306 -14.28 -5.58 -19.85
N GLU A 307 -15.09 -4.55 -20.13
CA GLU A 307 -14.62 -3.25 -20.65
C GLU A 307 -13.60 -2.55 -19.73
N SER A 308 -13.67 -2.76 -18.42
CA SER A 308 -12.76 -2.15 -17.43
C SER A 308 -11.48 -2.96 -17.22
N HIS A 309 -11.44 -4.21 -17.68
CA HIS A 309 -10.31 -5.12 -17.48
C HIS A 309 -9.62 -5.52 -18.80
N GLN A 310 -9.85 -4.83 -19.92
CA GLN A 310 -9.20 -5.11 -21.21
C GLN A 310 -7.73 -4.66 -21.29
N HIS A 311 -7.26 -3.85 -20.33
CA HIS A 311 -5.89 -3.35 -20.32
C HIS A 311 -4.90 -4.51 -20.05
N PRO A 312 -3.70 -4.51 -20.65
CA PRO A 312 -2.73 -5.56 -20.38
C PRO A 312 -2.34 -5.59 -18.91
N SER A 313 -2.20 -6.81 -18.41
CA SER A 313 -1.81 -7.09 -17.03
C SER A 313 -0.76 -8.20 -16.99
N VAL A 314 -0.15 -8.39 -15.84
CA VAL A 314 0.83 -9.45 -15.60
C VAL A 314 0.32 -10.42 -14.56
N MET A 315 0.52 -11.70 -14.83
CA MET A 315 0.29 -12.76 -13.86
C MET A 315 1.57 -13.03 -13.07
N LEU A 316 1.43 -13.04 -11.75
CA LEU A 316 2.52 -13.25 -10.81
C LEU A 316 2.55 -14.72 -10.36
N PHE A 317 3.71 -15.36 -10.53
CA PHE A 317 3.97 -16.73 -10.09
C PHE A 317 5.08 -16.77 -9.04
N ARG A 318 4.99 -17.70 -8.10
CA ARG A 318 6.05 -17.98 -7.13
C ARG A 318 7.09 -18.89 -7.75
N VAL A 319 8.36 -18.65 -7.44
CA VAL A 319 9.45 -19.61 -7.68
C VAL A 319 10.44 -19.60 -6.51
N THR A 320 11.11 -20.73 -6.27
CA THR A 320 12.14 -20.86 -5.22
C THR A 320 13.48 -21.24 -5.84
N GLN A 321 14.58 -21.07 -5.10
CA GLN A 321 15.91 -21.44 -5.59
C GLN A 321 16.03 -22.96 -5.82
N GLU A 322 15.41 -23.76 -4.96
CA GLU A 322 15.43 -25.22 -5.03
C GLU A 322 14.48 -25.77 -6.09
N ASN A 323 13.37 -25.07 -6.34
CA ASN A 323 12.37 -25.43 -7.35
C ASN A 323 12.06 -24.23 -8.28
N PRO A 324 12.78 -24.08 -9.40
CA PRO A 324 12.58 -22.99 -10.36
C PRO A 324 11.41 -23.30 -11.32
N THR A 325 10.29 -23.80 -10.78
CA THR A 325 9.04 -23.96 -11.51
C THR A 325 8.05 -22.90 -11.08
N LEU A 326 7.29 -22.36 -12.03
CA LEU A 326 6.17 -21.48 -11.75
C LEU A 326 5.15 -22.20 -10.89
N GLU A 327 4.86 -21.63 -9.72
CA GLU A 327 3.85 -22.11 -8.78
C GLU A 327 2.82 -21.02 -8.53
N SER A 328 1.56 -21.42 -8.36
CA SER A 328 0.57 -20.55 -7.72
C SER A 328 0.99 -20.35 -6.26
N PHE A 329 0.89 -19.11 -5.76
CA PHE A 329 1.27 -18.82 -4.39
C PHE A 329 0.41 -19.59 -3.38
N PHE A 330 1.00 -19.77 -2.20
CA PHE A 330 0.37 -20.35 -1.01
C PHE A 330 0.04 -21.84 -1.03
N GLN A 331 0.35 -22.56 -2.11
CA GLN A 331 0.30 -24.01 -2.11
C GLN A 331 1.34 -24.57 -1.12
N GLY A 332 0.90 -25.12 0.01
CA GLY A 332 1.80 -25.63 1.06
C GLY A 332 2.40 -24.57 1.99
N PHE A 333 1.88 -23.32 1.96
CA PHE A 333 2.30 -22.24 2.88
C PHE A 333 1.80 -22.41 4.32
N GLU A 334 0.96 -23.41 4.57
CA GLU A 334 0.28 -23.65 5.85
C GLU A 334 1.27 -23.82 7.03
N ASP A 335 2.51 -24.21 6.73
CA ASP A 335 3.55 -24.53 7.73
C ASP A 335 4.66 -23.46 7.88
N GLN A 336 4.69 -22.40 7.06
CA GLN A 336 5.79 -21.43 7.10
C GLN A 336 5.54 -20.26 8.07
N ASN A 337 6.26 -20.28 9.18
CA ASN A 337 6.37 -19.16 10.11
C ASN A 337 7.10 -17.98 9.44
N ALA A 338 6.40 -16.85 9.28
CA ALA A 338 6.89 -15.50 8.96
C ALA A 338 7.88 -15.38 7.77
N MET A 339 7.38 -14.91 6.62
CA MET A 339 8.21 -14.44 5.51
C MET A 339 8.73 -13.02 5.80
N MET A 340 10.02 -12.80 5.57
CA MET A 340 10.61 -11.46 5.55
C MET A 340 10.55 -10.92 4.13
N PHE A 341 9.64 -9.99 3.87
CA PHE A 341 9.52 -9.34 2.57
C PHE A 341 10.63 -8.31 2.35
N MET A 342 11.14 -8.28 1.12
CA MET A 342 12.10 -7.29 0.68
C MET A 342 11.43 -5.91 0.56
N ARG A 343 12.13 -4.89 1.02
CA ARG A 343 11.79 -3.47 0.86
C ARG A 343 12.96 -2.80 0.14
N THR A 344 12.70 -1.89 -0.77
CA THR A 344 13.78 -1.17 -1.45
C THR A 344 14.46 -0.20 -0.48
N ASP A 345 15.71 0.19 -0.77
CA ASP A 345 16.44 1.16 0.06
C ASP A 345 15.71 2.50 0.14
N GLU A 346 15.14 2.95 -0.98
CA GLU A 346 14.38 4.19 -1.08
C GLU A 346 13.12 4.15 -0.20
N GLU A 347 12.38 3.04 -0.24
CA GLU A 347 11.21 2.85 0.61
C GLU A 347 11.59 2.80 2.10
N THR A 348 12.62 2.02 2.44
CA THR A 348 13.10 1.88 3.81
C THR A 348 13.54 3.24 4.38
N ALA A 349 14.17 4.09 3.55
CA ALA A 349 14.55 5.43 3.92
C ALA A 349 13.33 6.34 4.17
N ASP A 350 12.30 6.30 3.32
CA ASP A 350 11.06 7.08 3.54
C ASP A 350 10.30 6.60 4.78
N MET A 351 10.17 5.29 4.97
CA MET A 351 9.57 4.70 6.18
C MET A 351 10.30 5.17 7.44
N SER A 352 11.64 5.10 7.45
CA SER A 352 12.44 5.57 8.57
C SER A 352 12.25 7.06 8.82
N ARG A 353 12.29 7.88 7.77
CA ARG A 353 12.07 9.34 7.88
C ARG A 353 10.69 9.64 8.46
N LYS A 354 9.65 8.98 7.97
CA LYS A 354 8.26 9.12 8.41
C LYS A 354 8.09 8.70 9.87
N ALA A 355 8.62 7.55 10.25
CA ALA A 355 8.60 7.05 11.61
C ALA A 355 9.30 8.01 12.58
N LYS A 356 10.46 8.55 12.20
CA LYS A 356 11.19 9.55 12.99
C LYS A 356 10.44 10.86 13.10
N LEU A 357 9.86 11.39 12.02
CA LEU A 357 9.11 12.65 12.06
C LEU A 357 7.88 12.54 12.95
N ARG A 358 7.15 11.43 12.85
CA ARG A 358 5.91 11.18 13.58
C ARG A 358 6.13 10.54 14.96
N TRP A 359 7.37 10.48 15.42
CA TRP A 359 7.76 9.86 16.70
C TRP A 359 7.11 10.51 17.94
N GLU A 360 6.82 11.81 17.86
CA GLU A 360 6.13 12.52 18.95
C GLU A 360 4.72 11.98 19.20
N TYR A 361 4.01 11.53 18.16
CA TYR A 361 2.71 10.90 18.32
C TYR A 361 2.83 9.55 19.04
N PHE A 362 3.82 8.74 18.65
CA PHE A 362 4.08 7.46 19.29
C PHE A 362 4.40 7.62 20.78
N THR A 363 5.34 8.52 21.11
CA THR A 363 5.73 8.76 22.51
C THR A 363 4.60 9.36 23.34
N HIS A 364 3.78 10.23 22.75
CA HIS A 364 2.56 10.70 23.41
C HIS A 364 1.61 9.54 23.75
N MET A 365 1.39 8.60 22.82
CA MET A 365 0.56 7.42 23.10
C MET A 365 1.22 6.49 24.14
N LEU A 366 2.54 6.29 24.06
CA LEU A 366 3.29 5.46 25.01
C LEU A 366 3.24 6.04 26.44
N ASP A 367 3.37 7.36 26.60
CA ASP A 367 3.32 8.00 27.92
C ASP A 367 1.93 7.89 28.57
N ASN A 368 0.87 7.93 27.76
CA ASN A 368 -0.51 7.90 28.25
C ASN A 368 -1.02 6.47 28.48
N TYR A 369 -0.70 5.54 27.58
CA TYR A 369 -1.31 4.20 27.50
C TYR A 369 -0.30 3.05 27.56
N GLY A 370 1.00 3.33 27.46
CA GLY A 370 2.05 2.34 27.54
C GLY A 370 2.17 1.68 28.93
N PRO A 371 2.88 0.54 29.00
CA PRO A 371 3.10 -0.18 30.24
C PRO A 371 3.83 0.73 31.25
N LYS A 372 3.15 1.06 32.35
CA LYS A 372 3.73 1.90 33.40
C LYS A 372 4.68 1.05 34.25
N PRO A 373 5.90 1.54 34.56
CA PRO A 373 6.80 0.81 35.43
C PRO A 373 6.14 0.58 36.79
N VAL A 374 6.05 -0.67 37.21
CA VAL A 374 5.57 -1.02 38.56
C VAL A 374 6.53 -0.40 39.55
N VAL A 375 6.12 0.70 40.19
CA VAL A 375 6.88 1.30 41.28
C VAL A 375 6.91 0.29 42.42
N GLN A 376 8.02 -0.45 42.54
CA GLN A 376 8.28 -1.24 43.74
C GLN A 376 8.32 -0.29 44.93
N LYS A 377 7.19 -0.13 45.62
CA LYS A 377 7.19 0.50 46.95
C LYS A 377 8.07 -0.38 47.82
N LYS A 378 9.29 0.07 48.11
CA LYS A 378 10.15 -0.47 49.17
C LYS A 378 9.53 -0.18 50.53
N GLY A 379 8.37 -0.76 50.80
CA GLY A 379 7.73 -0.81 52.10
C GLY A 379 8.22 -2.05 52.83
N PHE A 380 8.81 -1.86 54.01
CA PHE A 380 9.39 -2.88 54.89
C PHE A 380 8.41 -4.00 55.34
N PHE A 381 7.16 -4.00 54.85
CA PHE A 381 6.09 -4.94 55.17
C PHE A 381 5.62 -5.82 53.98
N ALA A 382 6.12 -5.63 52.76
CA ALA A 382 5.67 -6.41 51.58
C ALA A 382 6.11 -7.89 51.60
N LYS A 383 7.03 -8.28 52.49
CA LYS A 383 7.49 -9.68 52.62
C LYS A 383 6.44 -10.65 53.20
N PHE A 384 5.30 -10.16 53.70
CA PHE A 384 4.29 -10.98 54.37
C PHE A 384 3.01 -11.26 53.56
N MET A 385 2.88 -10.73 52.34
CA MET A 385 1.79 -11.09 51.43
C MET A 385 2.37 -11.45 50.07
N GLY A 386 2.55 -12.76 49.85
CA GLY A 386 2.82 -13.32 48.54
C GLY A 386 1.56 -13.26 47.66
N LYS A 387 1.25 -12.08 47.15
CA LYS A 387 0.45 -11.94 45.92
C LYS A 387 1.40 -11.40 44.87
N SER A 388 1.72 -12.22 43.88
CA SER A 388 2.12 -11.73 42.57
C SER A 388 1.02 -10.78 42.12
N GLU A 389 1.34 -9.50 41.97
CA GLU A 389 0.47 -8.60 41.21
C GLU A 389 0.48 -9.14 39.79
N GLU A 390 -0.63 -9.78 39.39
CA GLU A 390 -0.91 -10.07 37.98
C GLU A 390 -0.82 -8.73 37.25
N GLN A 391 0.14 -8.62 36.33
CA GLN A 391 0.19 -7.54 35.36
C GLN A 391 -1.17 -7.58 34.64
N ALA A 392 -1.99 -6.56 34.84
CA ALA A 392 -3.20 -6.42 34.03
C ALA A 392 -2.74 -6.39 32.58
N ASP A 393 -3.21 -7.34 31.77
CA ASP A 393 -2.96 -7.34 30.34
C ASP A 393 -3.48 -6.00 29.81
N SER A 394 -2.56 -5.20 29.27
CA SER A 394 -2.91 -3.94 28.62
C SER A 394 -3.38 -4.29 27.23
N ASP A 395 -4.54 -3.79 26.83
CA ASP A 395 -5.02 -3.90 25.45
C ASP A 395 -4.09 -3.15 24.46
N TRP A 396 -3.20 -2.30 24.98
CA TRP A 396 -2.19 -1.59 24.22
C TRP A 396 -0.86 -2.33 24.17
N ARG A 397 -0.32 -2.47 22.96
CA ARG A 397 1.04 -2.95 22.68
C ARG A 397 1.78 -1.95 21.82
N PHE A 398 3.03 -1.70 22.15
CA PHE A 398 3.88 -0.72 21.47
C PHE A 398 5.12 -1.44 20.97
N LEU A 399 5.42 -1.35 19.68
CA LEU A 399 6.62 -1.91 19.07
C LEU A 399 7.35 -0.83 18.28
N VAL A 400 8.68 -0.82 18.39
CA VAL A 400 9.56 0.06 17.61
C VAL A 400 10.47 -0.82 16.78
N LYS A 401 10.57 -0.57 15.47
CA LYS A 401 11.49 -1.26 14.58
C LYS A 401 12.76 -0.43 14.47
N CYS A 402 13.91 -1.04 14.72
CA CYS A 402 15.21 -0.39 14.60
C CYS A 402 16.11 -1.10 13.61
N GLY A 403 16.79 -0.33 12.76
CA GLY A 403 17.83 -0.82 11.86
C GLY A 403 19.18 -0.84 12.58
N ILE A 404 19.70 -2.02 12.88
CA ILE A 404 20.96 -2.19 13.59
C ILE A 404 22.05 -2.58 12.60
N GLY A 405 23.13 -1.79 12.56
CA GLY A 405 24.25 -2.03 11.68
C GLY A 405 24.99 -3.34 11.99
N TYR A 406 25.36 -4.08 10.96
CA TYR A 406 26.27 -5.21 11.02
C TYR A 406 27.27 -5.17 9.86
N HIS A 407 28.35 -5.92 10.00
CA HIS A 407 29.34 -6.13 8.95
C HIS A 407 29.36 -7.61 8.58
N ASP A 408 29.15 -7.91 7.31
CA ASP A 408 29.35 -9.25 6.75
C ASP A 408 30.82 -9.41 6.36
N GLU A 409 31.55 -10.24 7.11
CA GLU A 409 32.98 -10.50 6.87
C GLU A 409 33.24 -11.29 5.57
N GLU A 410 32.26 -12.08 5.10
CA GLU A 410 32.42 -12.91 3.89
C GLU A 410 32.25 -12.07 2.63
N GLU A 411 31.28 -11.16 2.63
CA GLU A 411 30.95 -10.30 1.48
C GLU A 411 31.62 -8.91 1.52
N ASP A 412 32.33 -8.57 2.62
CA ASP A 412 32.89 -7.23 2.88
C ASP A 412 31.83 -6.14 2.70
N TYR A 413 30.69 -6.35 3.35
CA TYR A 413 29.47 -5.55 3.19
C TYR A 413 28.96 -5.04 4.54
N ASP A 414 28.70 -3.74 4.63
CA ASP A 414 28.04 -3.12 5.78
C ASP A 414 26.52 -3.07 5.53
N GLY A 415 25.76 -3.78 6.35
CA GLY A 415 24.31 -3.90 6.25
C GLY A 415 23.58 -3.40 7.49
N HIS A 416 22.25 -3.36 7.42
CA HIS A 416 21.39 -3.12 8.58
C HIS A 416 20.38 -4.26 8.71
N GLU A 417 20.26 -4.82 9.90
CA GLU A 417 19.20 -5.75 10.23
C GLU A 417 18.08 -4.99 10.96
N HIS A 418 16.86 -5.04 10.43
CA HIS A 418 15.71 -4.34 11.00
C HIS A 418 14.94 -5.22 11.96
N MET A 419 15.04 -4.94 13.25
CA MET A 419 14.49 -5.77 14.33
C MET A 419 13.45 -5.01 15.14
N TRP A 420 12.51 -5.74 15.74
CA TRP A 420 11.43 -5.19 16.57
C TRP A 420 11.80 -5.20 18.05
N PHE A 421 11.48 -4.11 18.73
CA PHE A 421 11.72 -3.90 20.15
C PHE A 421 10.45 -3.45 20.87
N GLU A 422 10.18 -4.02 22.05
CA GLU A 422 9.22 -3.49 23.01
C GLU A 422 9.88 -2.36 23.82
N PRO A 423 9.39 -1.12 23.77
CA PRO A 423 9.97 -0.02 24.52
C PRO A 423 9.71 -0.18 26.03
N ILE A 424 10.77 -0.10 26.84
CA ILE A 424 10.72 -0.18 28.30
C ILE A 424 10.70 1.21 28.95
N SER A 425 11.53 2.11 28.43
CA SER A 425 11.59 3.50 28.87
C SER A 425 12.06 4.39 27.74
N TRP A 426 11.55 5.61 27.65
CA TRP A 426 12.00 6.62 26.68
C TRP A 426 12.34 7.92 27.41
N ASN A 427 13.41 8.60 27.00
CA ASN A 427 13.82 9.90 27.51
C ASN A 427 14.49 10.72 26.41
N GLY A 428 13.80 11.76 25.95
CA GLY A 428 14.36 12.71 24.99
C GLY A 428 14.53 12.07 23.61
N GLU A 429 15.74 11.59 23.30
CA GLU A 429 16.12 10.95 22.02
C GLU A 429 16.57 9.49 22.19
N GLN A 430 16.55 8.96 23.42
CA GLN A 430 17.03 7.62 23.76
C GLN A 430 15.92 6.77 24.39
N PHE A 431 15.96 5.47 24.17
CA PHE A 431 15.13 4.49 24.86
C PHE A 431 15.85 3.19 25.16
N GLU A 432 15.31 2.47 26.14
CA GLU A 432 15.62 1.06 26.34
C GLU A 432 14.53 0.23 25.66
N GLY A 433 14.93 -0.69 24.78
CA GLY A 433 14.04 -1.60 24.07
C GLY A 433 14.38 -3.05 24.35
N ARG A 434 13.38 -3.90 24.58
CA ARG A 434 13.53 -5.36 24.65
C ARG A 434 13.39 -5.94 23.25
N LEU A 435 14.41 -6.63 22.76
CA LEU A 435 14.37 -7.29 21.46
C LEU A 435 13.37 -8.46 21.47
N ILE A 436 12.46 -8.54 20.49
CA ILE A 436 11.41 -9.58 20.46
C ILE A 436 11.53 -10.61 19.33
N ASN A 437 12.49 -10.43 18.41
CA ASN A 437 12.77 -11.40 17.36
C ASN A 437 14.23 -11.87 17.41
N HIS A 438 14.48 -13.08 16.92
CA HIS A 438 15.83 -13.63 16.79
C HIS A 438 16.60 -12.90 15.68
N PRO A 439 17.80 -12.36 15.95
CA PRO A 439 18.65 -11.78 14.91
C PRO A 439 19.23 -12.84 13.97
N PHE A 440 19.37 -12.50 12.69
CA PHE A 440 20.03 -13.31 11.68
C PHE A 440 21.50 -12.92 11.48
N TYR A 441 21.78 -11.62 11.41
CA TYR A 441 23.09 -11.07 11.06
C TYR A 441 23.76 -10.37 12.26
N VAL A 442 22.98 -9.76 13.16
CA VAL A 442 23.50 -9.05 14.34
C VAL A 442 23.82 -10.03 15.47
N GLN A 443 24.95 -10.72 15.35
CA GLN A 443 25.38 -11.81 16.25
C GLN A 443 25.60 -11.42 17.72
N HIS A 444 25.70 -10.12 18.02
CA HIS A 444 25.95 -9.62 19.37
C HIS A 444 24.67 -9.27 20.15
N MET A 445 23.50 -9.41 19.52
CA MET A 445 22.19 -9.23 20.14
C MET A 445 21.47 -10.57 20.30
N GLN A 446 20.59 -10.67 21.29
CA GLN A 446 19.84 -11.87 21.62
C GLN A 446 18.38 -11.53 21.96
N GLU A 447 17.47 -12.33 21.42
CA GLU A 447 16.03 -12.21 21.71
C GLU A 447 15.77 -12.21 23.23
N GLY A 448 14.90 -11.29 23.68
CA GLY A 448 14.49 -11.13 25.07
C GLY A 448 15.39 -10.22 25.91
N GLU A 449 16.57 -9.86 25.43
CA GLU A 449 17.48 -8.91 26.10
C GLU A 449 17.09 -7.44 25.84
N VAL A 450 17.62 -6.54 26.68
CA VAL A 450 17.31 -5.11 26.66
C VAL A 450 18.52 -4.31 26.18
N TYR A 451 18.31 -3.44 25.21
CA TYR A 451 19.36 -2.65 24.58
C TYR A 451 19.04 -1.16 24.61
N PRO A 452 20.07 -0.29 24.76
CA PRO A 452 19.91 1.14 24.56
C PRO A 452 19.82 1.44 23.05
N LEU A 453 18.84 2.23 22.68
CA LEU A 453 18.52 2.64 21.32
C LEU A 453 18.25 4.15 21.27
N THR A 454 18.30 4.71 20.08
CA THR A 454 18.11 6.14 19.82
C THR A 454 17.05 6.37 18.76
N ARG A 455 16.56 7.61 18.65
CA ARG A 455 15.67 8.03 17.55
C ARG A 455 16.27 7.72 16.18
N ASP A 456 17.59 7.81 16.04
CA ASP A 456 18.26 7.62 14.75
C ASP A 456 18.24 6.15 14.28
N ASP A 457 18.11 5.22 15.22
CA ASP A 457 17.99 3.78 14.93
C ASP A 457 16.59 3.42 14.42
N ILE A 458 15.57 4.27 14.64
CA ILE A 458 14.17 3.98 14.31
C ILE A 458 13.97 3.91 12.80
N THR A 459 13.36 2.82 12.35
CA THR A 459 13.02 2.59 10.95
C THR A 459 11.52 2.44 10.73
N ASP A 460 10.78 2.06 11.77
CA ASP A 460 9.32 2.03 11.79
C ASP A 460 8.82 1.92 13.23
N TRP A 461 7.51 2.02 13.47
CA TRP A 461 6.89 1.65 14.74
C TRP A 461 5.42 1.27 14.53
N THR A 462 4.88 0.44 15.43
CA THR A 462 3.48 0.04 15.40
C THR A 462 2.90 0.06 16.80
N ILE A 463 1.68 0.57 16.92
CA ILE A 463 0.87 0.50 18.13
C ILE A 463 -0.29 -0.44 17.82
N TYR A 464 -0.46 -1.47 18.63
CA TYR A 464 -1.64 -2.33 18.60
C TYR A 464 -2.57 -1.92 19.73
N PHE A 465 -3.86 -1.82 19.40
CA PHE A 465 -4.92 -1.60 20.39
C PHE A 465 -6.17 -2.34 19.93
N GLN A 466 -6.69 -3.21 20.79
CA GLN A 466 -7.75 -4.16 20.44
C GLN A 466 -7.37 -4.97 19.18
N ASP A 467 -8.24 -5.00 18.17
CA ASP A 467 -7.99 -5.68 16.89
C ASP A 467 -7.32 -4.77 15.84
N GLY A 468 -6.96 -3.54 16.22
CA GLY A 468 -6.36 -2.54 15.33
C GLY A 468 -4.83 -2.47 15.42
N SER A 469 -4.21 -2.03 14.32
CA SER A 469 -2.81 -1.61 14.30
C SER A 469 -2.67 -0.20 13.73
N TYR A 470 -1.79 0.58 14.33
CA TYR A 470 -1.57 1.99 14.02
C TYR A 470 -0.09 2.23 13.79
N THR A 471 0.23 2.77 12.62
CA THR A 471 1.59 2.97 12.12
C THR A 471 1.86 4.47 11.99
N PRO A 472 3.06 4.90 11.56
CA PRO A 472 3.30 6.31 11.26
C PRO A 472 2.28 6.88 10.28
N ASP A 473 1.76 6.09 9.35
CA ASP A 473 0.77 6.51 8.35
C ASP A 473 -0.66 6.66 8.90
N THR A 474 -1.00 5.96 9.98
CA THR A 474 -2.39 5.83 10.46
C THR A 474 -2.62 6.31 11.89
N ILE A 475 -1.57 6.77 12.58
CA ILE A 475 -1.64 7.24 13.98
C ILE A 475 -2.65 8.37 14.22
N TYR A 476 -2.95 9.19 13.21
CA TYR A 476 -3.98 10.23 13.30
C TYR A 476 -5.37 9.69 13.65
N LYS A 477 -5.66 8.43 13.34
CA LYS A 477 -6.92 7.75 13.70
C LYS A 477 -7.10 7.66 15.22
N LEU A 478 -6.00 7.59 15.97
CA LEU A 478 -6.01 7.64 17.43
C LEU A 478 -6.07 9.07 17.98
N LEU A 479 -5.95 10.10 17.15
CA LEU A 479 -5.98 11.51 17.57
C LEU A 479 -7.33 12.17 17.25
N SER A 480 -8.00 11.73 16.21
CA SER A 480 -9.37 12.15 15.90
C SER A 480 -10.31 11.54 16.96
N GLY A 481 -11.03 12.40 17.69
CA GLY A 481 -11.81 12.02 18.88
C GLY A 481 -12.97 11.02 18.65
N ALA A 482 -13.07 10.41 17.48
CA ALA A 482 -14.02 9.34 17.18
C ALA A 482 -13.55 7.95 17.66
N GLN A 483 -12.23 7.71 17.84
CA GLN A 483 -11.70 6.40 18.24
C GLN A 483 -11.08 6.34 19.65
N VAL A 484 -10.96 7.47 20.35
CA VAL A 484 -10.43 7.51 21.72
C VAL A 484 -11.47 8.05 22.69
N HIS A 485 -12.49 7.23 22.94
CA HIS A 485 -13.37 7.37 24.11
C HIS A 485 -13.73 6.03 24.71
#